data_AF-A0A7K4F937-F1
#
_entry.id   AF-A0A7K4F937-F1
#
_cell.length_a   1.000
_cell.length_b   1.000
_cell.length_c   1.000
_cell.angle_alpha   90.00
_cell.angle_beta   90.00
_cell.angle_gamma   90.00
#
_symmetry.space_group_name_H-M   'P 1'
#
loop_
_entity.id
_entity.type
_entity.pdbx_description
1 polymer ?
#
loop_
_entity_poly.entity_id
_entity_poly.type
_entity_poly.pdbx_seq_one_letter_code
_entity_poly.pdbx_strand_id
1 'polypeptide(L)' 'MNFNCVFPTCDFKKNDIEEEEFLKHLKENHQEELLEICKKENMPLGAVEMITVSNSKVFINSC' A
#
# COMPACT_ATOMS: atom_id res chain seq x y z
N MET A 1 1.62 -1.30 -13.06
CA MET A 1 1.94 -0.03 -12.35
C MET A 1 3.18 -0.22 -11.49
N ASN A 2 3.93 0.84 -11.18
CA ASN A 2 5.07 0.73 -10.26
C ASN A 2 4.63 1.02 -8.84
N PHE A 3 4.83 0.04 -7.95
CA PHE A 3 4.53 0.17 -6.54
C PHE A 3 5.80 0.04 -5.71
N ASN A 4 5.99 1.00 -4.81
CA ASN A 4 7.00 0.99 -3.79
C ASN A 4 6.29 1.09 -2.44
N CYS A 5 6.39 0.04 -1.63
CA CYS A 5 5.76 0.01 -0.33
C CYS A 5 6.28 1.17 0.53
N VAL A 6 5.37 1.93 1.12
CA VAL A 6 5.71 3.09 1.97
C VAL A 6 6.02 2.69 3.42
N PHE A 7 5.80 1.44 3.78
CA PHE A 7 6.11 0.93 5.11
C PHE A 7 7.63 0.76 5.27
N PRO A 8 8.26 1.40 6.27
CA PRO A 8 9.71 1.36 6.44
C PRO A 8 10.25 -0.04 6.82
N THR A 9 9.37 -0.93 7.28
CA THR A 9 9.67 -2.32 7.60
C THR A 9 9.56 -3.25 6.38
N CYS A 10 9.20 -2.72 5.21
CA CYS A 10 8.94 -3.50 4.01
C CYS A 10 9.71 -2.98 2.80
N ASP A 11 10.57 -3.86 2.25
CA ASP A 11 11.34 -3.60 1.03
C ASP A 11 10.57 -4.02 -0.24
N PHE A 12 9.24 -4.13 -0.17
CA PHE A 12 8.44 -4.52 -1.32
C PHE A 12 8.43 -3.40 -2.36
N LYS A 13 9.25 -3.59 -3.40
CA LYS A 13 9.30 -2.74 -4.58
C LYS A 13 9.14 -3.59 -5.83
N LYS A 14 8.03 -3.37 -6.53
CA LYS A 14 7.69 -4.13 -7.73
C LYS A 14 7.32 -3.18 -8.85
N ASN A 15 8.00 -3.35 -9.96
CA ASN A 15 7.70 -2.65 -11.19
C ASN A 15 6.71 -3.48 -12.00
N ASP A 16 5.81 -2.80 -12.68
CA ASP A 16 4.80 -3.41 -13.55
C ASP A 16 3.89 -4.49 -12.90
N ILE A 17 3.43 -4.25 -11.68
CA ILE A 17 2.41 -5.11 -11.04
C ILE A 17 1.02 -4.48 -11.07
N GLU A 18 0.01 -5.33 -10.93
CA GLU A 18 -1.37 -4.90 -10.80
C GLU A 18 -1.67 -4.39 -9.38
N GLU A 19 -2.66 -3.52 -9.27
CA GLU A 19 -3.14 -3.00 -7.99
C GLU A 19 -3.64 -4.12 -7.08
N GLU A 20 -4.30 -5.13 -7.66
CA GLU A 20 -4.79 -6.30 -6.91
C GLU A 20 -3.65 -7.10 -6.26
N GLU A 21 -2.52 -7.26 -6.96
CA GLU A 21 -1.34 -7.94 -6.41
C GLU A 21 -0.71 -7.14 -5.27
N PHE A 22 -0.68 -5.82 -5.39
CA PHE A 22 -0.22 -4.96 -4.32
C PHE A 22 -1.18 -4.98 -3.10
N LEU A 23 -2.49 -5.01 -3.35
CA LEU A 23 -3.51 -5.18 -2.31
C LEU A 23 -3.38 -6.52 -1.58
N LYS A 24 -3.11 -7.62 -2.29
CA LYS A 24 -2.82 -8.91 -1.65
C LYS A 24 -1.60 -8.82 -0.75
N HIS A 25 -0.50 -8.23 -1.23
CA HIS A 25 0.69 -8.00 -0.41
C HIS A 25 0.38 -7.20 0.86
N LEU A 26 -0.39 -6.11 0.74
CA LEU A 26 -0.81 -5.30 1.88
C LEU A 26 -1.67 -6.10 2.87
N LYS A 27 -2.59 -6.94 2.41
CA LYS A 27 -3.42 -7.80 3.27
C LYS A 27 -2.62 -8.94 3.91
N GLU A 28 -1.62 -9.49 3.24
CA GLU A 28 -0.88 -10.62 3.79
C GLU A 28 0.26 -10.19 4.71
N ASN A 29 0.93 -9.07 4.40
CA ASN A 29 2.14 -8.63 5.12
C ASN A 29 1.92 -7.40 6.00
N HIS A 30 0.91 -6.57 5.69
CA HIS A 30 0.65 -5.30 6.37
C HIS A 30 -0.76 -5.20 6.95
N GLN A 31 -1.53 -6.29 7.02
CA GLN A 31 -2.88 -6.24 7.55
C GLN A 31 -2.92 -5.78 9.00
N GLU A 32 -1.93 -6.16 9.83
CA GLU A 32 -1.86 -5.69 11.21
C GLU A 32 -1.63 -4.17 11.28
N GLU A 33 -0.65 -3.65 10.56
CA GLU A 33 -0.39 -2.20 10.45
C GLU A 33 -1.62 -1.43 9.92
N LEU A 34 -2.28 -1.95 8.88
CA LEU A 34 -3.50 -1.37 8.33
C LEU A 34 -4.65 -1.37 9.35
N LEU A 35 -4.78 -2.43 10.15
CA LEU A 35 -5.77 -2.51 11.23
C LEU A 35 -5.46 -1.53 12.37
N GLU A 36 -4.19 -1.33 12.70
CA GLU A 36 -3.76 -0.33 13.68
C GLU A 36 -4.06 1.08 13.21
N ILE A 37 -3.75 1.40 11.94
CA ILE A 37 -4.08 2.70 11.32
C ILE A 37 -5.61 2.89 11.25
N CYS A 38 -6.36 1.86 10.85
CA CYS A 38 -7.82 1.85 10.82
C CYS A 38 -8.41 2.20 12.20
N LYS A 39 -7.88 1.60 13.28
CA LYS A 39 -8.29 1.91 14.66
C LYS A 39 -7.89 3.32 15.09
N LYS A 40 -6.68 3.75 14.76
CA LYS A 40 -6.11 5.04 15.17
C LYS A 40 -6.80 6.22 14.48
N GLU A 41 -6.98 6.13 13.16
CA GLU A 41 -7.59 7.16 12.33
C GLU A 41 -9.12 7.06 12.30
N ASN A 42 -9.70 6.00 12.88
CA ASN A 42 -11.13 5.71 12.86
C ASN A 42 -11.71 5.64 11.43
N MET A 43 -10.90 5.17 10.47
CA MET A 43 -11.28 5.05 9.06
C MET A 43 -11.55 3.59 8.69
N PRO A 44 -12.43 3.30 7.72
CA PRO A 44 -12.63 1.94 7.26
C PRO A 44 -11.38 1.40 6.56
N LEU A 45 -11.11 0.10 6.72
CA LEU A 45 -9.94 -0.58 6.16
C LEU A 45 -9.76 -0.29 4.67
N GLY A 46 -10.85 -0.34 3.88
CA GLY A 46 -10.81 -0.06 2.45
C GLY A 46 -10.31 1.35 2.09
N ALA A 47 -10.55 2.35 2.95
CA ALA A 47 -10.01 3.69 2.74
C ALA A 47 -8.51 3.73 3.02
N VAL A 48 -8.06 3.08 4.11
CA VAL A 48 -6.64 2.97 4.46
C VAL A 48 -5.86 2.22 3.38
N GLU A 49 -6.44 1.15 2.82
CA GLU A 49 -5.89 0.40 1.69
C GLU A 49 -5.71 1.31 0.47
N MET A 50 -6.75 2.04 0.05
CA MET A 50 -6.64 2.95 -1.10
C MET A 50 -5.61 4.08 -0.89
N ILE A 51 -5.54 4.64 0.32
CA ILE A 51 -4.53 5.66 0.67
C ILE A 51 -3.12 5.06 0.56
N THR A 52 -2.93 3.87 1.10
CA THR A 52 -1.62 3.17 1.09
C THR A 52 -1.19 2.82 -0.32
N VAL A 53 -2.11 2.28 -1.14
CA VAL A 53 -1.91 2.02 -2.58
C VAL A 53 -1.53 3.32 -3.29
N SER A 54 -2.27 4.41 -3.05
CA SER A 54 -2.02 5.71 -3.69
C SER A 54 -0.65 6.29 -3.31
N ASN A 55 -0.26 6.18 -2.04
CA ASN A 55 1.05 6.62 -1.55
C ASN A 55 2.20 5.73 -2.06
N SER A 56 1.93 4.44 -2.25
CA SER A 56 2.90 3.47 -2.74
C SER A 56 3.05 3.49 -4.25
N LYS A 57 2.07 4.06 -4.97
CA LYS A 57 2.11 4.20 -6.41
C LYS A 57 3.15 5.25 -6.80
N VAL A 58 4.27 4.79 -7.32
CA VAL A 58 5.32 5.66 -7.82
C VAL A 58 4.95 6.07 -9.23
N PHE A 59 4.47 7.30 -9.39
CA PHE A 59 4.40 7.93 -10.70
C PHE A 59 5.82 8.30 -11.10
N ILE A 60 6.40 7.51 -12.01
CA ILE A 60 7.59 7.95 -12.74
C ILE A 60 7.11 9.11 -13.61
N ASN A 61 7.21 10.34 -13.12
CA ASN A 61 7.09 11.51 -13.97
C ASN A 61 8.35 11.53 -14.83
N SER A 62 8.34 10.78 -15.94
CA SER A 62 9.40 10.83 -16.93
C SER A 62 9.16 12.11 -17.74
N CYS A 63 9.76 13.21 -17.30
CA CYS A 63 9.97 14.43 -18.08
C CYS A 63 11.42 14.86 -17.94
#